data_AF-A0A1B7V322-F1
#
_entry.id   AF-A0A1B7V322-F1
#
_cell.length_a   1.000
_cell.length_b   1.000
_cell.length_c   1.000
_cell.angle_alpha   90.00
_cell.angle_beta   90.00
_cell.angle_gamma   90.00
#
_symmetry.space_group_name_H-M   'P 1'
#
loop_
_entity.id
_entity.type
_entity.pdbx_description
1 polymer ?
#
loop_
_entity_poly.entity_id
_entity_poly.type
_entity_poly.pdbx_seq_one_letter_code
_entity_poly.pdbx_strand_id
1 'polypeptide(L)'
;MTLLNSNQIEKIELLTGHSIFSDAVRTQLSSDYNQTIIDRVVGILGELVSLELLLKEAREASFVMGFIGAKLSYSQYMKHLRLEAFSLVQELAYITQINVEFNKYNSSKKVMSSYW
;
A
#
# COMPACT_ATOMS: atom_id res chain seq x y z
N MET A 1 18.81 17.01 9.37
CA MET A 1 17.42 16.73 9.80
C MET A 1 16.54 17.13 8.66
N THR A 2 15.72 16.21 8.18
CA THR A 2 14.90 16.36 6.99
C THR A 2 13.48 15.96 7.35
N LEU A 3 12.52 16.60 6.69
CA LEU A 3 11.10 16.44 6.98
C LEU A 3 10.42 15.85 5.74
N LEU A 4 9.41 15.01 5.96
CA LEU A 4 8.53 14.57 4.88
C LEU A 4 7.71 15.75 4.37
N ASN A 5 7.60 15.86 3.05
CA ASN A 5 6.80 16.91 2.42
C ASN A 5 5.30 16.63 2.61
N SER A 6 4.43 17.65 2.60
CA SER A 6 2.98 17.48 2.82
C SER A 6 2.36 16.43 1.88
N ASN A 7 2.78 16.42 0.61
CA ASN A 7 2.31 15.44 -0.37
C ASN A 7 2.71 13.99 -0.03
N GLN A 8 3.83 13.78 0.66
CA GLN A 8 4.26 12.44 1.09
C GLN A 8 3.45 11.99 2.30
N ILE A 9 3.20 12.91 3.24
CA ILE A 9 2.36 12.68 4.42
C ILE A 9 0.94 12.27 3.99
N GLU A 10 0.33 13.04 3.08
CA GLU A 10 -1.01 12.74 2.56
C GLU A 10 -1.08 11.38 1.86
N LYS A 11 -0.05 11.02 1.08
CA LYS A 11 0.03 9.70 0.44
C LYS A 11 0.14 8.58 1.47
N ILE A 12 0.92 8.77 2.52
CA ILE A 12 1.09 7.78 3.59
C ILE A 12 -0.23 7.57 4.33
N GLU A 13 -0.94 8.64 4.68
CA GLU A 13 -2.25 8.59 5.34
C GLU A 13 -3.27 7.82 4.49
N LEU A 14 -3.35 8.13 3.19
CA LEU A 14 -4.21 7.41 2.25
C LEU A 14 -3.85 5.92 2.11
N LEU A 15 -2.56 5.58 2.10
CA LEU A 15 -2.09 4.20 1.98
C LEU A 15 -2.32 3.37 3.25
N THR A 16 -2.25 4.01 4.42
CA THR A 16 -2.47 3.39 5.73
C THR A 16 -3.94 3.36 6.14
N GLY A 17 -4.82 4.02 5.36
CA GLY A 17 -6.27 3.94 5.51
C GLY A 17 -6.90 5.06 6.33
N HIS A 18 -6.11 6.05 6.74
CA HIS A 18 -6.58 7.23 7.47
C HIS A 18 -7.28 8.17 6.49
N SER A 19 -8.60 7.99 6.33
CA SER A 19 -9.44 8.84 5.46
C SER A 19 -9.77 10.21 6.06
N ILE A 20 -9.59 10.35 7.38
CA ILE A 20 -9.70 11.60 8.13
C ILE A 20 -8.30 11.86 8.67
N PHE A 21 -7.72 13.00 8.31
CA PHE A 21 -6.39 13.45 8.76
C PHE A 21 -6.36 13.47 10.29
N SER A 22 -5.91 12.40 10.91
CA SER A 22 -5.74 12.32 12.35
C SER A 22 -4.57 13.23 12.73
N ASP A 23 -4.85 14.27 13.52
CA ASP A 23 -3.80 15.20 13.97
C ASP A 23 -2.64 14.45 14.65
N ALA A 24 -2.92 13.35 15.35
CA ALA A 24 -1.90 12.50 15.95
C ALA A 24 -0.98 11.86 14.89
N VAL A 25 -1.54 11.28 13.83
CA VAL A 25 -0.77 10.68 12.73
C VAL A 25 0.06 11.73 12.00
N ARG A 26 -0.53 12.91 11.77
CA ARG A 26 0.14 14.03 11.11
C ARG A 26 1.30 14.57 11.94
N THR A 27 1.12 14.72 13.26
CA THR A 27 2.20 15.12 14.16
C THR A 27 3.34 14.09 14.21
N GLN A 28 3.01 12.80 14.14
CA GLN A 28 4.01 11.73 14.07
C GLN A 28 4.79 11.81 12.74
N LEU A 29 4.09 11.96 11.61
CA LEU A 29 4.69 12.07 10.28
C LEU A 29 5.48 13.37 10.06
N SER A 30 5.14 14.43 10.79
CA SER A 30 5.87 15.70 10.81
C SER A 30 7.02 15.71 11.82
N SER A 31 7.29 14.60 12.52
CA SER A 31 8.45 14.48 13.39
C SER A 31 9.76 14.40 12.58
N ASP A 32 10.87 14.74 13.23
CA ASP A 32 12.19 14.67 12.61
C ASP A 32 12.62 13.20 12.44
N TYR A 33 12.65 12.74 11.20
CA TYR A 33 13.16 11.42 10.84
C TYR A 33 14.61 11.49 10.38
N ASN A 34 15.32 10.37 10.49
CA ASN A 34 16.64 10.22 9.89
C ASN A 34 16.53 10.24 8.35
N GLN A 35 17.53 10.77 7.65
CA GLN A 35 17.58 10.80 6.20
C GLN A 35 17.40 9.40 5.60
N THR A 36 17.97 8.36 6.23
CA THR A 36 17.83 6.97 5.79
C THR A 36 16.38 6.47 5.84
N ILE A 37 15.61 6.92 6.83
CA ILE A 37 14.18 6.61 6.96
C ILE A 37 13.40 7.30 5.84
N ILE A 38 13.71 8.58 5.58
CA ILE A 38 13.05 9.36 4.53
C ILE A 38 13.34 8.75 3.15
N ASP A 39 14.59 8.41 2.87
CA ASP A 39 14.98 7.77 1.61
C ASP A 39 14.25 6.42 1.43
N ARG A 40 14.12 5.63 2.49
CA ARG A 40 13.36 4.36 2.43
C ARG A 40 11.86 4.59 2.24
N VAL A 41 11.26 5.57 2.91
CA VAL A 41 9.84 5.93 2.75
C VAL A 41 9.58 6.38 1.30
N VAL A 42 10.44 7.22 0.74
CA VAL A 42 10.35 7.64 -0.66
C VAL A 42 10.52 6.45 -1.61
N GLY A 43 11.46 5.55 -1.31
CA GLY A 43 11.64 4.31 -2.06
C GLY A 43 10.39 3.44 -2.06
N ILE A 44 9.80 3.19 -0.89
CA ILE A 44 8.55 2.42 -0.74
C ILE A 44 7.40 3.08 -1.50
N LEU A 45 7.25 4.41 -1.43
CA LEU A 45 6.23 5.11 -2.21
C LEU A 45 6.44 4.93 -3.72
N GLY A 46 7.69 4.92 -4.19
CA GLY A 46 8.03 4.64 -5.59
C GLY A 46 7.69 3.20 -5.99
N GLU A 47 8.11 2.23 -5.19
CA GLU A 47 7.82 0.80 -5.40
C GLU A 47 6.30 0.54 -5.44
N LEU A 48 5.53 1.17 -4.56
CA LEU A 48 4.07 1.08 -4.55
C LEU A 48 3.43 1.65 -5.82
N VAL A 49 3.94 2.77 -6.34
CA VAL A 49 3.45 3.34 -7.61
C VAL A 49 3.73 2.39 -8.78
N SER A 50 4.92 1.78 -8.82
CA SER A 50 5.26 0.77 -9.83
C SER A 50 4.36 -0.47 -9.74
N LEU A 51 4.10 -0.96 -8.52
CA LEU A 51 3.17 -2.08 -8.31
C LEU A 51 1.73 -1.75 -8.70
N GLU A 52 1.27 -0.52 -8.46
CA GLU A 52 -0.06 -0.07 -8.91
C GLU A 52 -0.17 -0.04 -10.43
N LEU A 53 0.88 0.40 -11.12
CA LEU A 53 0.98 0.35 -12.58
C LEU A 53 0.91 -1.09 -13.09
N LEU A 54 1.71 -2.00 -12.53
CA LEU A 54 1.68 -3.42 -12.89
C LEU A 54 0.30 -4.06 -12.60
N LEU A 55 -0.33 -3.71 -11.48
CA LEU A 55 -1.69 -4.14 -11.16
C LEU A 55 -2.73 -3.63 -12.16
N LYS A 56 -2.56 -2.40 -12.67
CA LYS A 56 -3.44 -1.81 -13.68
C LYS A 56 -3.22 -2.47 -15.04
N GLU A 57 -1.97 -2.58 -15.49
CA GLU A 57 -1.59 -3.24 -16.74
C GLU A 57 -2.07 -4.69 -16.77
N ALA A 58 -1.91 -5.43 -15.68
CA ALA A 58 -2.38 -6.80 -15.62
C ALA A 58 -3.92 -6.89 -15.71
N ARG A 59 -4.69 -5.95 -15.12
CA ARG A 59 -6.14 -5.90 -15.32
C ARG A 59 -6.50 -5.63 -16.77
N GLU A 60 -5.85 -4.67 -17.41
CA GLU A 60 -6.07 -4.32 -18.82
C GLU A 60 -5.68 -5.49 -19.75
N ALA A 61 -4.54 -6.13 -19.51
CA ALA A 61 -4.10 -7.31 -20.25
C ALA A 61 -5.06 -8.51 -20.08
N SER A 62 -5.62 -8.71 -18.88
CA SER A 62 -6.62 -9.75 -18.63
C SER A 62 -7.94 -9.51 -19.38
N PHE A 63 -8.31 -8.24 -19.58
CA PHE A 63 -9.46 -7.86 -20.41
C PHE A 63 -9.22 -8.25 -21.87
N VAL A 64 -8.00 -8.11 -22.37
CA VAL A 64 -7.60 -8.49 -23.74
C VAL A 64 -7.45 -10.01 -23.90
N MET A 65 -6.96 -10.73 -22.88
CA MET A 65 -6.74 -12.19 -22.91
C MET A 65 -7.96 -13.03 -22.49
N GLY A 66 -9.16 -12.45 -22.44
CA GLY A 66 -10.42 -13.15 -22.08
C GLY A 66 -10.80 -14.36 -22.96
N PHE A 67 -10.02 -14.69 -23.98
CA PHE A 67 -10.14 -15.91 -24.77
C PHE A 67 -9.19 -17.00 -24.25
N ILE A 68 -9.75 -17.97 -23.50
CA ILE A 68 -9.24 -19.36 -23.36
C ILE A 68 -7.96 -19.54 -22.49
N GLY A 69 -8.12 -19.92 -21.22
CA GLY A 69 -7.15 -20.78 -20.49
C GLY A 69 -6.14 -20.14 -19.52
N ALA A 70 -5.82 -18.84 -19.60
CA ALA A 70 -4.76 -18.21 -18.79
C ALA A 70 -5.16 -17.74 -17.36
N LYS A 71 -6.38 -18.06 -16.89
CA LYS A 71 -6.98 -17.44 -15.70
C LYS A 71 -6.27 -17.78 -14.37
N LEU A 72 -5.63 -18.95 -14.27
CA LEU A 72 -5.03 -19.45 -13.03
C LEU A 72 -3.66 -18.83 -12.73
N SER A 73 -2.82 -18.65 -13.75
CA SER A 73 -1.53 -17.92 -13.64
C SER A 73 -1.75 -16.44 -13.36
N TYR A 74 -2.76 -15.83 -13.99
CA TYR A 74 -3.14 -14.44 -13.75
C TYR A 74 -3.57 -14.19 -12.30
N SER A 75 -4.44 -15.04 -11.73
CA SER A 75 -4.88 -14.89 -10.34
C SER A 75 -3.73 -15.02 -9.34
N GLN A 76 -2.76 -15.89 -9.62
CA GLN A 76 -1.58 -16.06 -8.78
C GLN A 76 -0.65 -14.84 -8.89
N TYR A 77 -0.38 -14.36 -10.10
CA TYR A 77 0.40 -13.15 -10.35
C TYR A 77 -0.20 -11.92 -9.64
N MET A 78 -1.52 -11.74 -9.74
CA MET A 78 -2.24 -10.69 -9.02
C MET A 78 -2.18 -10.84 -7.50
N LYS A 79 -2.20 -12.06 -6.99
CA LYS A 79 -2.04 -12.33 -5.56
C LYS A 79 -0.62 -11.97 -5.10
N HIS A 80 0.41 -12.31 -5.86
CA HIS A 80 1.79 -11.96 -5.54
C HIS A 80 2.00 -10.45 -5.48
N LEU A 81 1.57 -9.72 -6.51
CA LEU A 81 1.68 -8.24 -6.53
C LEU A 81 0.95 -7.57 -5.36
N ARG A 82 -0.21 -8.11 -4.95
CA ARG A 82 -0.93 -7.60 -3.76
C ARG A 82 -0.23 -7.93 -2.45
N LEU A 83 0.38 -9.11 -2.32
CA LEU A 83 1.13 -9.49 -1.11
C LEU A 83 2.40 -8.65 -0.95
N GLU A 84 3.08 -8.37 -2.06
CA GLU A 84 4.25 -7.50 -2.06
C GLU A 84 3.88 -6.07 -1.67
N ALA A 85 2.83 -5.50 -2.29
CA ALA A 85 2.29 -4.20 -1.89
C ALA A 85 1.83 -4.17 -0.42
N PHE A 86 1.24 -5.27 0.08
CA PHE A 86 0.87 -5.41 1.48
C PHE A 86 2.09 -5.34 2.41
N SER A 87 3.15 -6.08 2.09
CA SER A 87 4.40 -6.09 2.86
C SER A 87 5.02 -4.69 2.92
N LEU A 88 5.02 -3.97 1.80
CA LEU A 88 5.56 -2.61 1.73
C LEU A 88 4.77 -1.62 2.60
N VAL A 89 3.44 -1.74 2.64
CA VAL A 89 2.61 -0.91 3.53
C VAL A 89 2.88 -1.24 5.00
N GLN A 90 3.12 -2.52 5.35
CA GLN A 90 3.50 -2.90 6.72
C GLN A 90 4.89 -2.38 7.09
N GLU A 91 5.86 -2.45 6.18
CA GLU A 91 7.19 -1.90 6.38
C GLU A 91 7.12 -0.39 6.60
N LEU A 92 6.34 0.32 5.78
CA LEU A 92 6.13 1.75 5.90
C LEU A 92 5.54 2.12 7.27
N ALA A 93 4.51 1.39 7.71
CA ALA A 93 3.90 1.56 9.02
C ALA A 93 4.89 1.31 10.16
N TYR A 94 5.73 0.29 10.04
CA TYR A 94 6.76 -0.02 11.03
C TYR A 94 7.82 1.10 11.13
N ILE A 95 8.31 1.56 9.99
CA ILE A 95 9.33 2.62 9.92
C ILE A 95 8.80 3.96 10.44
N THR A 96 7.55 4.30 10.11
CA THR A 96 6.92 5.56 10.53
C THR A 96 6.27 5.46 11.91
N GLN A 97 6.20 4.26 12.50
CA GLN A 97 5.52 3.94 13.76
C GLN A 97 4.02 4.30 13.75
N ILE A 98 3.38 4.19 12.59
CA ILE A 98 1.96 4.49 12.40
C ILE A 98 1.18 3.19 12.32
N ASN A 99 -0.01 3.18 12.92
CA ASN A 99 -0.90 2.04 12.80
C ASN A 99 -1.64 2.04 11.46
N VAL A 100 -1.76 0.86 10.85
CA VAL A 100 -2.52 0.67 9.59
C VAL A 100 -3.98 0.41 9.92
N GLU A 101 -4.85 1.38 9.68
CA GLU A 101 -6.30 1.21 9.87
C GLU A 101 -6.92 0.34 8.77
N PHE A 102 -6.52 0.59 7.53
CA PHE A 102 -7.04 -0.15 6.40
C PHE A 102 -5.98 -0.31 5.31
N ASN A 103 -5.67 -1.55 4.96
CA ASN A 103 -4.78 -1.88 3.86
C ASN A 103 -5.59 -2.37 2.65
N LYS A 104 -5.65 -1.56 1.58
CA LYS A 104 -6.38 -1.89 0.35
C LYS A 104 -5.85 -3.12 -0.40
N TYR A 105 -4.61 -3.53 -0.14
CA TYR A 105 -3.98 -4.70 -0.74
C TYR A 105 -4.28 -6.00 0.04
N ASN A 106 -4.78 -5.87 1.27
CA ASN A 106 -5.21 -7.00 2.05
C ASN A 106 -6.58 -7.52 1.54
N SER A 107 -6.54 -8.65 0.84
CA SER A 107 -7.75 -9.34 0.35
C SER A 107 -8.44 -10.19 1.43
N SER A 108 -7.92 -10.23 2.67
CA SER A 108 -8.46 -11.06 3.76
C SER A 108 -9.64 -10.44 4.52
N LYS A 109 -10.41 -9.52 3.94
CA LYS A 109 -11.79 -9.31 4.42
C LYS A 109 -12.70 -10.48 4.01
N LYS A 110 -12.35 -11.69 4.45
CA LYS A 110 -13.37 -12.57 5.04
C LYS A 110 -13.52 -12.08 6.47
N VAL A 111 -14.28 -11.00 6.66
CA VAL A 111 -14.97 -10.84 7.93
C VAL A 111 -15.82 -12.12 8.02
N MET A 112 -15.39 -13.06 8.86
CA MET A 112 -16.25 -14.14 9.29
C MET A 112 -17.44 -13.46 9.95
N SER A 113 -18.50 -13.26 9.18
CA SER A 113 -19.84 -13.18 9.73
C SER A 113 -20.07 -14.53 10.39
N SER A 114 -19.70 -14.63 11.66
CA SER A 114 -20.24 -15.63 12.56
C SER A 114 -21.70 -15.25 12.74
N TYR A 115 -22.55 -15.87 11.94
CA TYR A 115 -23.97 -15.91 12.25
C TYR A 115 -24.11 -16.74 13.52
N TRP A 116 -24.35 -16.04 14.62
CA TRP A 116 -25.14 -16.53 15.73
C TRP A 116 -26.57 -16.81 15.27
#